data_AF-A0AAE0P9S5-F1
#
_entry.id   AF-A0AAE0P9S5-F1
#
_cell.length_a   1.000
_cell.length_b   1.000
_cell.length_c   1.000
_cell.angle_alpha   90.00
_cell.angle_beta   90.00
_cell.angle_gamma   90.00
#
_symmetry.space_group_name_H-M   'P 1'
#
loop_
_entity.id
_entity.type
_entity.pdbx_description
1 polymer ?
#
loop_
_entity_poly.entity_id
_entity_poly.type
_entity_poly.pdbx_seq_one_letter_code
_entity_poly.pdbx_strand_id
1 'polypeptide(L)'
;MSGNNNTGEDNSPKYILFDRDWSAVTTLSVQAKRLVDHRLSYGISEWVLWAEQKQLRSLEDYQSIRWIFYNAMVEEIESRL
;
A
#
# COMPACT_ATOMS: atom_id res chain seq x y z
N MET A 1 -5.59 33.51 25.50
CA MET A 1 -4.50 33.30 24.52
C MET A 1 -4.24 31.80 24.48
N SER A 2 -4.98 31.11 23.61
CA SER A 2 -4.52 30.56 22.32
C SER A 2 -3.35 29.59 22.45
N GLY A 3 -3.69 28.32 22.21
CA GLY A 3 -2.77 27.21 21.95
C GLY A 3 -3.56 26.06 21.33
N ASN A 4 -4.17 26.30 20.16
CA ASN A 4 -4.75 25.22 19.37
C ASN A 4 -3.61 24.38 18.82
N ASN A 5 -3.34 23.24 19.46
CA ASN A 5 -2.52 22.19 18.87
C ASN A 5 -3.38 21.47 17.84
N ASN A 6 -3.44 22.02 16.62
CA ASN A 6 -3.81 21.25 15.44
C ASN A 6 -2.66 20.30 15.12
N THR A 7 -2.58 19.18 15.84
CA THR A 7 -1.93 17.98 15.30
C THR A 7 -2.81 17.52 14.15
N GLY A 8 -2.53 18.04 12.95
CA GLY A 8 -3.04 17.46 11.72
C GLY A 8 -2.44 16.08 11.60
N GLU A 9 -3.05 15.10 12.26
CA GLU A 9 -2.79 13.69 11.97
C GLU A 9 -3.03 13.52 10.48
N ASP A 10 -1.95 13.20 9.76
CA ASP A 10 -2.01 12.87 8.35
C ASP A 10 -2.86 11.61 8.24
N ASN A 11 -4.15 11.81 7.92
CA ASN A 11 -5.13 10.75 7.74
C ASN A 11 -4.93 10.02 6.39
N SER A 12 -3.80 10.24 5.72
CA SER A 12 -3.44 9.50 4.53
C SER A 12 -3.39 8.00 4.86
N PRO A 13 -4.16 7.15 4.17
CA PRO A 13 -4.30 5.75 4.52
C PRO A 13 -2.95 5.04 4.43
N LYS A 14 -2.57 4.36 5.52
CA LYS A 14 -1.27 3.68 5.69
C LYS A 14 -1.08 2.44 4.80
N TYR A 15 -2.07 2.12 3.99
CA TYR A 15 -2.17 0.86 3.27
C TYR A 15 -2.62 1.08 1.82
N ILE A 16 -2.31 0.11 0.98
CA ILE A 16 -2.77 0.00 -0.41
C ILE A 16 -3.95 -0.99 -0.42
N LEU A 17 -5.10 -0.59 -0.99
CA LEU A 17 -6.30 -1.44 -1.08
C LEU A 17 -6.68 -1.65 -2.53
N PHE A 18 -7.02 -2.88 -2.89
CA PHE A 18 -7.45 -3.23 -4.24
C PHE A 18 -8.61 -2.35 -4.73
N ASP A 19 -9.72 -2.29 -3.99
CA ASP A 19 -10.95 -1.60 -4.43
C ASP A 19 -10.78 -0.08 -4.66
N ARG A 20 -9.77 0.53 -4.04
CA ARG A 20 -9.49 1.97 -4.17
C ARG A 20 -8.39 2.25 -5.18
N ASP A 21 -7.32 1.47 -5.15
CA ASP A 21 -6.06 1.79 -5.79
C ASP A 21 -5.85 1.00 -7.11
N TRP A 22 -6.67 -0.01 -7.39
CA TRP A 22 -6.58 -0.83 -8.59
C TRP A 22 -6.98 -0.07 -9.86
N SER A 23 -6.18 -0.24 -10.91
CA SER A 23 -6.48 0.23 -12.27
C SER A 23 -6.25 -0.89 -13.28
N ALA A 24 -7.31 -1.28 -14.00
CA ALA A 24 -7.23 -2.29 -15.05
C ALA A 24 -6.49 -1.82 -16.32
N VAL A 25 -6.19 -0.52 -16.44
CA VAL A 25 -5.52 0.06 -17.63
C VAL A 25 -4.01 0.20 -17.47
N THR A 26 -3.48 -0.01 -16.27
CA THR A 26 -2.03 0.03 -15.99
C THR A 26 -1.54 -1.39 -15.77
N THR A 27 -0.33 -1.72 -16.22
CA THR A 27 0.25 -3.03 -15.93
C THR A 27 0.49 -3.18 -14.42
N LEU A 28 0.33 -4.41 -13.92
CA LEU A 28 0.40 -4.72 -12.49
C LEU A 28 1.71 -4.25 -11.85
N SER A 29 2.85 -4.47 -12.53
CA SER A 29 4.17 -4.06 -12.04
C SER A 29 4.35 -2.54 -11.97
N VAL A 30 3.92 -1.81 -13.00
CA VAL A 30 3.99 -0.34 -13.00
C VAL A 30 3.10 0.24 -11.91
N GLN A 31 1.93 -0.35 -11.71
CA GLN A 31 1.02 0.06 -10.64
C GLN A 31 1.58 -0.23 -9.25
N ALA A 32 2.16 -1.42 -9.04
CA ALA A 32 2.79 -1.78 -7.77
C ALA A 32 3.87 -0.79 -7.37
N LYS A 33 4.81 -0.53 -8.29
CA LYS A 33 5.86 0.46 -8.07
C LYS A 33 5.30 1.83 -7.69
N ARG A 34 4.34 2.35 -8.46
CA ARG A 34 3.74 3.68 -8.21
C ARG A 34 3.03 3.76 -6.87
N LEU A 35 2.25 2.76 -6.49
CA LEU A 35 1.50 2.76 -5.25
C LEU A 35 2.41 2.62 -4.03
N VAL A 36 3.44 1.78 -4.12
CA VAL A 36 4.47 1.64 -3.09
C VAL A 36 5.24 2.97 -2.95
N ASP A 37 5.77 3.53 -4.04
CA ASP A 37 6.47 4.82 -4.04
C ASP A 37 5.62 5.93 -3.39
N HIS A 38 4.34 5.98 -3.77
CA HIS A 38 3.40 6.95 -3.24
C HIS A 38 3.23 6.81 -1.74
N ARG A 39 3.06 5.59 -1.20
CA ARG A 39 2.92 5.36 0.25
C ARG A 39 4.21 5.67 1.01
N LEU A 40 5.37 5.28 0.49
CA LEU A 40 6.66 5.61 1.11
C LEU A 40 6.90 7.13 1.15
N SER A 41 6.39 7.88 0.16
CA SER A 41 6.51 9.35 0.14
C SER A 41 5.75 10.05 1.29
N TYR A 42 4.76 9.38 1.90
CA TYR A 42 4.07 9.84 3.13
C TYR A 42 4.81 9.43 4.41
N GLY A 43 6.01 8.86 4.32
CA GLY A 43 6.80 8.45 5.49
C GLY A 43 6.36 7.12 6.11
N ILE A 44 5.54 6.34 5.42
CA ILE A 44 5.26 4.95 5.82
C ILE A 44 6.52 4.12 5.58
N SER A 45 6.99 3.38 6.57
CA SER A 45 8.18 2.53 6.38
C SER A 45 7.87 1.29 5.54
N GLU A 46 8.89 0.80 4.84
CA GLU A 46 8.81 -0.40 4.00
C GLU A 46 8.33 -1.60 4.81
N TRP A 47 8.82 -1.76 6.05
CA TRP A 47 8.43 -2.85 6.96
C TRP A 47 6.94 -2.82 7.33
N VAL A 48 6.40 -1.64 7.64
CA VAL A 48 4.99 -1.47 7.97
C VAL A 48 4.14 -1.79 6.75
N LEU A 49 4.49 -1.23 5.60
CA LEU A 49 3.76 -1.47 4.36
C LEU A 49 3.80 -2.96 3.96
N TRP A 50 4.95 -3.62 4.09
CA TRP A 50 5.12 -5.05 3.82
C TRP A 50 4.21 -5.91 4.70
N ALA A 51 4.20 -5.67 6.01
CA ALA A 51 3.39 -6.44 6.95
C ALA A 51 1.89 -6.32 6.62
N GLU A 52 1.42 -5.10 6.35
CA GLU A 52 0.04 -4.82 5.95
C GLU A 52 -0.34 -5.53 4.64
N GLN A 53 0.49 -5.42 3.60
CA GLN A 53 0.21 -6.05 2.31
C GLN A 53 0.21 -7.59 2.42
N LYS A 54 1.05 -8.18 3.28
CA LYS A 54 1.01 -9.63 3.54
C LYS A 54 -0.25 -10.06 4.28
N GLN A 55 -0.71 -9.27 5.26
CA GLN A 55 -1.95 -9.54 5.96
C GLN A 55 -3.13 -9.50 4.98
N LEU A 56 -3.24 -8.46 4.16
CA LEU A 56 -4.30 -8.33 3.14
C LEU A 56 -4.26 -9.50 2.16
N ARG A 57 -3.09 -9.87 1.62
CA ARG A 57 -2.93 -11.03 0.75
C ARG A 57 -3.43 -12.33 1.39
N SER A 58 -3.22 -12.52 2.70
CA SER A 58 -3.61 -13.73 3.42
C SER A 58 -5.13 -13.89 3.59
N LEU A 59 -5.89 -12.81 3.40
CA LEU A 59 -7.35 -12.81 3.49
C LEU A 59 -8.03 -13.11 2.15
N GLU A 60 -7.26 -13.18 1.06
CA GLU A 60 -7.78 -13.37 -0.30
C GLU A 60 -7.65 -14.82 -0.76
N ASP A 61 -8.59 -15.26 -1.59
CA ASP A 61 -8.52 -16.57 -2.25
C ASP A 61 -7.28 -16.64 -3.15
N TYR A 62 -6.56 -17.76 -3.07
CA TYR A 62 -5.33 -17.99 -3.85
C TYR A 62 -5.60 -17.80 -5.36
N GLN A 63 -4.75 -16.99 -6.01
CA GLN A 63 -4.86 -16.59 -7.42
C GLN A 63 -6.08 -15.73 -7.81
N SER A 64 -6.90 -15.28 -6.86
CA SER A 64 -7.87 -14.22 -7.15
C SER A 64 -7.17 -12.95 -7.65
N ILE A 65 -7.88 -12.08 -8.36
CA ILE A 65 -7.30 -10.82 -8.84
C ILE A 65 -6.81 -9.92 -7.68
N ARG A 66 -7.48 -9.97 -6.53
CA ARG A 66 -7.08 -9.29 -5.30
C ARG A 66 -5.79 -9.91 -4.73
N TRP A 67 -5.72 -11.24 -4.69
CA TRP A 67 -4.51 -11.95 -4.26
C TRP A 67 -3.31 -11.61 -5.15
N ILE A 68 -3.48 -11.62 -6.48
CA ILE A 68 -2.45 -11.26 -7.45
C ILE A 68 -1.99 -9.81 -7.24
N PHE A 69 -2.92 -8.89 -7.00
CA PHE A 69 -2.61 -7.50 -6.70
C PHE A 69 -1.76 -7.34 -5.45
N TYR A 70 -2.19 -7.90 -4.32
CA TYR A 70 -1.42 -7.80 -3.07
C TYR A 70 -0.09 -8.54 -3.16
N ASN A 71 -0.02 -9.65 -3.90
CA ASN A 71 1.25 -10.33 -4.16
C ASN A 71 2.25 -9.44 -4.89
N ALA A 72 1.81 -8.71 -5.93
CA ALA A 72 2.67 -7.77 -6.63
C ALA A 72 3.14 -6.60 -5.75
N MET A 73 2.29 -6.10 -4.84
CA MET A 73 2.74 -5.11 -3.85
C MET A 73 3.81 -5.68 -2.93
N VAL A 74 3.60 -6.89 -2.41
CA VAL A 74 4.55 -7.57 -1.52
C VAL A 74 5.89 -7.77 -2.21
N GLU A 75 5.90 -8.30 -3.44
CA GLU A 75 7.13 -8.50 -4.22
C GLU A 75 7.88 -7.19 -4.47
N GLU A 76 7.16 -6.12 -4.82
CA GLU A 76 7.75 -4.79 -5.02
C GLU A 76 8.40 -4.26 -3.72
N ILE A 77 7.75 -4.44 -2.57
CA ILE A 77 8.29 -3.99 -1.28
C ILE A 77 9.48 -4.86 -0.86
N GLU A 78 9.39 -6.19 -1.01
CA GLU A 78 10.47 -7.14 -0.68
C GLU A 78 11.73 -6.87 -1.50
N SER A 79 11.60 -6.37 -2.75
CA SER A 79 12.75 -5.99 -3.57
C SER A 79 13.55 -4.79 -3.05
N ARG A 80 13.01 -4.07 -2.05
CA ARG A 80 13.58 -2.83 -1.48
C ARG A 80 14.11 -3.01 -0.06
N LEU A 81 13.85 -4.15 0.58
CA LEU A 81 14.34 -4.51 1.92
C LEU A 81 15.74 -5.09 1.85
#